data_AF-A0A226BZ62-F1
#
_entry.id   AF-A0A226BZ62-F1
#
_cell.length_a   1.000
_cell.length_b   1.000
_cell.length_c   1.000
_cell.angle_alpha   90.00
_cell.angle_beta   90.00
_cell.angle_gamma   90.00
#
_symmetry.space_group_name_H-M   'P 1'
#
loop_
_entity.id
_entity.type
_entity.pdbx_description
1 polymer ?
#
loop_
_entity_poly.entity_id
_entity_poly.type
_entity_poly.pdbx_seq_one_letter_code
_entity_poly.pdbx_strand_id
1 'polypeptide(L)' 'MRKSLKLIIISCLLLLSTSFVLAEENLDIYIDNELVELEKDPYIDKNGRALVPLRFISEELGGL' A
#
# COMPACT_ATOMS: atom_id res chain seq x y z
N MET A 1 5.43 46.04 7.94
CA MET A 1 5.52 45.23 6.69
C MET A 1 6.66 44.21 6.70
N ARG A 2 7.90 44.53 7.13
CA ARG A 2 9.04 43.57 7.11
C ARG A 2 8.94 42.40 8.10
N LYS A 3 8.36 42.61 9.29
CA LYS A 3 8.20 41.57 10.34
C LYS A 3 7.10 40.57 10.02
N SER A 4 5.98 41.05 9.48
CA SER A 4 4.87 40.23 9.00
C SER A 4 5.29 39.36 7.80
N LEU A 5 6.19 39.83 6.94
CA LEU A 5 6.74 39.03 5.84
C LEU A 5 7.53 37.80 6.35
N LYS A 6 8.37 37.96 7.37
CA LYS A 6 9.12 36.84 7.97
C LYS A 6 8.18 35.80 8.60
N LEU A 7 7.09 36.27 9.20
CA LEU A 7 6.06 35.42 9.81
C LEU A 7 5.30 34.59 8.75
N ILE A 8 4.98 35.20 7.61
CA ILE A 8 4.38 34.50 6.46
C ILE A 8 5.36 33.46 5.89
N ILE A 9 6.65 33.80 5.77
CA ILE A 9 7.67 32.87 5.27
C ILE A 9 7.85 31.67 6.20
N ILE A 10 7.88 31.89 7.52
CA ILE A 10 7.97 30.81 8.52
C ILE A 10 6.71 29.93 8.49
N SER A 11 5.52 30.54 8.41
CA SER A 11 4.27 29.80 8.29
C SER A 11 4.21 28.98 7.00
N CYS A 12 4.72 29.51 5.89
CA CYS A 12 4.79 28.79 4.63
C CYS A 12 5.77 27.62 4.73
N LEU A 13 6.95 27.83 5.32
CA LEU A 13 7.96 26.78 5.50
C LEU A 13 7.45 25.60 6.36
N LEU A 14 6.63 25.89 7.37
CA LEU A 14 5.99 24.88 8.21
C LEU A 14 4.92 24.07 7.47
N LEU A 15 4.22 24.67 6.50
CA LEU A 15 3.22 23.97 5.70
C LEU A 15 3.86 23.03 4.66
N LEU A 16 5.08 23.33 4.20
CA LEU A 16 5.81 22.48 3.25
C LEU A 16 6.43 21.23 3.88
N SER A 17 6.40 21.08 5.20
CA SER A 17 7.07 19.96 5.90
C SER A 17 6.20 18.70 6.05
N THR A 18 4.94 18.73 5.64
CA THR A 18 4.05 17.57 5.79
C THR A 18 4.35 16.52 4.74
N SER A 19 4.81 15.34 5.17
CA SER A 19 4.90 14.16 4.31
C SER A 19 3.51 13.55 4.14
N PHE A 20 3.07 13.36 2.90
CA PHE A 20 1.89 12.54 2.60
C PHE A 20 2.32 11.07 2.54
N VAL A 21 1.67 10.21 3.33
CA VAL A 21 1.79 8.76 3.20
C VAL A 21 0.50 8.23 2.58
N LEU A 22 0.62 7.59 1.43
CA LEU A 22 -0.45 6.81 0.82
C LEU A 22 -0.23 5.35 1.23
N ALA A 23 -1.23 4.74 1.86
CA ALA A 23 -1.20 3.31 2.10
C ALA A 23 -1.50 2.60 0.78
N GLU A 24 -0.51 1.90 0.25
CA GLU A 24 -0.64 1.06 -0.92
C GLU A 24 -1.29 -0.26 -0.48
N GLU A 25 -2.44 -0.60 -1.06
CA GLU A 25 -3.25 -1.77 -0.68
C GLU A 25 -2.91 -3.00 -1.55
N ASN A 26 -1.64 -3.13 -1.95
CA ASN A 26 -1.16 -4.26 -2.71
C ASN A 26 -0.81 -5.42 -1.77
N LEU A 27 -1.33 -6.61 -2.08
CA LEU A 27 -1.10 -7.83 -1.33
C LEU A 27 -0.11 -8.73 -2.09
N ASP A 28 1.10 -8.84 -1.57
CA ASP A 28 2.12 -9.72 -2.12
C ASP A 28 1.99 -11.14 -1.55
N ILE A 29 2.11 -12.15 -2.40
CA ILE A 29 2.14 -13.56 -1.99
C ILE A 29 3.54 -14.13 -2.22
N TYR A 30 4.08 -14.75 -1.18
CA TYR A 30 5.37 -15.44 -1.23
C TYR A 30 5.18 -16.93 -0.96
N ILE A 31 5.80 -17.77 -1.79
CA ILE A 31 5.86 -19.23 -1.62
C ILE A 31 7.33 -19.60 -1.62
N ASP A 32 7.78 -20.31 -0.57
CA ASP A 32 9.19 -20.68 -0.40
C ASP A 32 10.18 -19.52 -0.62
N ASN A 33 9.80 -18.32 -0.14
CA ASN A 33 10.54 -17.06 -0.28
C ASN A 33 10.59 -16.45 -1.69
N GLU A 34 9.86 -16.99 -2.66
CA GLU A 34 9.72 -16.43 -4.00
C GLU A 34 8.41 -15.64 -4.14
N LEU A 35 8.48 -14.44 -4.72
CA LEU A 35 7.32 -13.63 -5.04
C LEU A 35 6.57 -14.27 -6.20
N VAL A 36 5.27 -14.52 -6.03
CA VAL A 36 4.46 -15.16 -7.06
C VAL A 36 3.55 -14.15 -7.74
N GLU A 37 3.59 -14.14 -9.07
CA GLU A 37 2.72 -13.32 -9.90
C GLU A 37 1.40 -14.05 -10.14
N LEU A 38 0.28 -13.36 -9.90
CA LEU A 38 -1.06 -13.94 -9.97
C LEU A 38 -1.79 -13.39 -11.19
N GLU A 39 -2.58 -14.22 -11.89
CA GLU A 39 -3.48 -13.74 -12.96
C GLU A 39 -4.51 -12.72 -12.44
N LYS A 40 -4.82 -12.79 -11.14
CA LYS A 40 -5.76 -11.90 -10.47
C LYS A 40 -5.25 -11.53 -9.09
N ASP A 41 -5.13 -10.23 -8.86
CA ASP A 41 -4.65 -9.69 -7.60
C ASP A 41 -5.54 -10.12 -6.42
N PRO A 42 -4.94 -10.53 -5.30
CA PRO A 42 -5.63 -10.76 -4.05
C PRO A 42 -6.05 -9.42 -3.44
N TYR A 43 -7.13 -9.43 -2.66
CA TYR A 43 -7.65 -8.21 -2.04
C TYR A 43 -8.27 -8.49 -0.67
N ILE A 44 -8.41 -7.45 0.15
CA ILE A 44 -9.08 -7.53 1.45
C ILE A 44 -10.57 -7.22 1.26
N ASP A 45 -11.44 -8.11 1.73
CA ASP A 45 -12.88 -7.88 1.70
C ASP A 45 -13.34 -6.91 2.80
N LYS A 46 -14.59 -6.46 2.72
CA LYS A 46 -15.20 -5.55 3.70
C LYS A 46 -15.21 -6.06 5.15
N ASN A 47 -14.96 -7.35 5.36
CA ASN A 47 -14.90 -7.98 6.67
C ASN A 47 -13.45 -8.18 7.15
N GLY A 48 -12.46 -7.63 6.43
CA GLY A 48 -11.04 -7.75 6.77
C GLY A 48 -10.42 -9.09 6.40
N ARG A 49 -10.99 -9.84 5.45
CA ARG A 49 -10.46 -11.14 5.01
C ARG A 49 -9.70 -11.00 3.71
N ALA A 50 -8.49 -11.53 3.65
CA ALA A 50 -7.75 -11.67 2.41
C ALA A 50 -8.45 -12.73 1.52
N LEU A 51 -8.82 -12.33 0.32
CA LEU A 51 -9.37 -13.21 -0.71
C LEU A 51 -8.32 -13.46 -1.78
N VAL A 52 -7.97 -14.73 -1.96
CA VAL A 52 -6.94 -15.20 -2.90
C VAL A 52 -7.60 -16.12 -3.92
N PRO A 53 -7.18 -16.11 -5.21
CA PRO A 53 -7.72 -17.03 -6.21
C PRO A 53 -7.60 -18.50 -5.78
N LEU A 54 -8.72 -19.24 -5.80
CA LEU A 54 -8.74 -20.66 -5.41
C LEU A 54 -7.82 -21.53 -6.28
N ARG A 55 -7.79 -21.27 -7.59
CA ARG A 55 -6.95 -22.04 -8.54
C ARG A 55 -5.48 -22.01 -8.11
N PHE A 56 -4.98 -20.82 -7.82
CA PHE A 56 -3.61 -20.63 -7.36
C PHE A 56 -3.30 -21.46 -6.11
N ILE A 57 -4.16 -21.38 -5.08
CA ILE A 57 -3.97 -22.18 -3.86
C ILE A 57 -4.01 -23.69 -4.17
N SER A 58 -4.89 -24.14 -5.06
CA SER A 58 -5.01 -25.55 -5.41
C SER A 58 -3.79 -26.09 -6.18
N GLU A 59 -3.22 -25.30 -7.10
CA GLU A 59 -2.03 -25.66 -7.88
C GLU A 59 -0.81 -25.79 -6.96
N GLU A 60 -0.61 -24.82 -6.05
CA GLU A 60 0.49 -24.82 -5.09
C GLU A 60 0.40 -25.97 -4.06
N LEU A 61 -0.81 -26.44 -3.76
CA LEU A 61 -1.02 -27.61 -2.91
C LEU A 61 -0.93 -28.95 -3.66
N GLY A 62 -0.59 -28.95 -4.95
CA GLY A 62 -0.41 -30.16 -5.77
C GLY A 62 -1.72 -30.86 -6.16
N GLY A 63 -2.85 -30.14 -6.13
CA GLY A 63 -4.18 -30.65 -6.45
C GLY A 63 -4.57 -30.56 -7.93
N LEU A 64 -3.77 -29.87 -8.75
CA LEU A 64 -3.93 -29.70 -10.19
C LEU A 64 -2.61 -29.97 -10.92
#